data_AF-A0A4S2HGR9-F1
#
_entry.id   AF-A0A4S2HGR9-F1
#
_cell.length_a   1.000
_cell.length_b   1.000
_cell.length_c   1.000
_cell.angle_alpha   90.00
_cell.angle_beta   90.00
_cell.angle_gamma   90.00
#
_symmetry.space_group_name_H-M   'P 1'
#
loop_
_entity.id
_entity.type
_entity.pdbx_description
1 polymer ?
#
loop_
_entity_poly.entity_id
_entity_poly.type
_entity_poly.pdbx_seq_one_letter_code
_entity_poly.pdbx_strand_id
1 'polypeptide(L)'
;MKAVADRAERDRVLATLAARLGEEAGVAGASCVPEGLSLDIADQAATRLGLGLEVRDGRAIAHVEDAAAARALAQHLGVPASLRAASVRRTTKETDIALAIDLDGEGASVSTGVHFFDHMLEQIARHAGIGLQVSCEGDVEVDAHHTIEDVCLALGDGLRQALGDKRGIGRFGFALPMDETRASVWIDLSGRPYFRFDGSIPGERVGDFPVEMAPHAFRSISETLKASIHVEVDGENAHHLIESAFKAFGRALRQAIRIEDDALPSTKGVL
;
A
#
# COMPACT_ATOMS: atom_id res chain seq x y z
N MET A 1 -2.60 28.20 2.40
CA MET A 1 -2.84 26.74 2.30
C MET A 1 -2.11 26.10 1.13
N LYS A 2 -2.30 26.52 -0.13
CA LYS A 2 -1.64 25.90 -1.31
C LYS A 2 -0.11 25.84 -1.22
N ALA A 3 0.55 26.93 -0.85
CA ALA A 3 2.03 26.98 -0.71
C ALA A 3 2.58 26.10 0.43
N VAL A 4 1.79 25.86 1.49
CA VAL A 4 2.18 24.99 2.60
C VAL A 4 2.04 23.52 2.19
N ALA A 5 0.97 23.18 1.49
CA ALA A 5 0.76 21.84 0.93
C ALA A 5 1.82 21.48 -0.12
N ASP A 6 2.17 22.45 -0.98
CA ASP A 6 3.20 22.29 -2.01
C ASP A 6 4.59 22.06 -1.42
N ARG A 7 4.97 22.82 -0.39
CA ARG A 7 6.22 22.59 0.35
C ARG A 7 6.24 21.24 1.06
N ALA A 8 5.16 20.85 1.72
CA ALA A 8 5.07 19.57 2.42
C ALA A 8 5.16 18.37 1.46
N GLU A 9 4.60 18.50 0.26
CA GLU A 9 4.72 17.51 -0.80
C GLU A 9 6.14 17.42 -1.33
N ARG A 10 6.75 18.56 -1.69
CA ARG A 10 8.15 18.64 -2.11
C ARG A 10 9.09 17.93 -1.13
N ASP A 11 9.00 18.28 0.15
CA ASP A 11 9.89 17.75 1.19
C ASP A 11 9.72 16.23 1.36
N ARG A 12 8.49 15.70 1.17
CA ARG A 12 8.22 14.27 1.17
C ARG A 12 8.92 13.53 0.02
N VAL A 13 8.85 14.07 -1.19
CA VAL A 13 9.52 13.50 -2.37
C VAL A 13 11.05 13.54 -2.20
N LEU A 14 11.60 14.62 -1.63
CA LEU A 14 13.04 14.74 -1.40
C LEU A 14 13.55 13.78 -0.31
N ALA A 15 12.79 13.60 0.77
CA ALA A 15 13.13 12.63 1.81
C ALA A 15 13.16 11.18 1.26
N THR A 16 12.24 10.86 0.34
CA THR A 16 12.22 9.59 -0.39
C THR A 16 13.48 9.40 -1.21
N LEU A 17 13.81 10.40 -2.04
CA LEU A 17 14.99 10.36 -2.90
C LEU A 17 16.25 10.19 -2.06
N ALA A 18 16.33 10.89 -0.92
CA ALA A 18 17.43 10.75 0.00
C ALA A 18 17.57 9.32 0.54
N ALA A 19 16.48 8.71 1.00
CA ALA A 19 16.52 7.34 1.51
C ALA A 19 17.00 6.33 0.44
N ARG A 20 16.45 6.41 -0.78
CA ARG A 20 16.80 5.50 -1.89
C ARG A 20 18.23 5.69 -2.36
N LEU A 21 18.65 6.94 -2.58
CA LEU A 21 20.00 7.23 -3.05
C LEU A 21 21.06 6.97 -1.98
N GLY A 22 20.71 7.01 -0.69
CA GLY A 22 21.63 6.63 0.38
C GLY A 22 22.09 5.16 0.34
N GLU A 23 21.36 4.30 -0.37
CA GLU A 23 21.71 2.88 -0.55
C GLU A 23 22.55 2.63 -1.83
N GLU A 24 22.74 3.65 -2.68
CA GLU A 24 23.43 3.52 -3.96
C GLU A 24 24.96 3.45 -3.83
N ALA A 25 25.59 2.62 -4.67
CA ALA A 25 27.03 2.39 -4.65
C ALA A 25 27.82 3.65 -5.06
N GLY A 26 28.43 4.31 -4.07
CA GLY A 26 29.20 5.55 -4.24
C GLY A 26 28.52 6.79 -3.64
N VAL A 27 27.39 6.61 -2.95
CA VAL A 27 26.76 7.63 -2.11
C VAL A 27 27.10 7.34 -0.64
N ALA A 28 27.79 8.27 0.02
CA ALA A 28 28.15 8.17 1.43
C ALA A 28 27.03 8.65 2.36
N GLY A 29 26.10 9.46 1.83
CA GLY A 29 24.93 9.93 2.54
C GLY A 29 24.02 10.78 1.65
N ALA A 30 22.75 10.86 2.01
CA ALA A 30 21.77 11.64 1.28
C ALA A 30 20.74 12.24 2.25
N SER A 31 20.33 13.48 2.01
CA SER A 31 19.47 14.22 2.94
C SER A 31 18.66 15.31 2.24
N CYS A 32 17.46 15.60 2.77
CA CYS A 32 16.69 16.76 2.39
C CYS A 32 17.28 18.02 3.07
N VAL A 33 17.52 19.07 2.30
CA VAL A 33 17.97 20.39 2.77
C VAL A 33 16.97 21.46 2.33
N PRO A 34 16.98 22.69 2.90
CA PRO A 34 16.00 23.74 2.53
C PRO A 34 15.93 24.04 1.03
N GLU A 35 17.07 23.92 0.34
CA GLU A 35 17.27 24.21 -1.09
C GLU A 35 16.92 23.02 -2.01
N GLY A 36 16.74 21.82 -1.46
CA GLY A 36 16.41 20.62 -2.23
C GLY A 36 17.04 19.34 -1.67
N LEU A 37 17.70 18.55 -2.52
CA LEU A 37 18.32 17.28 -2.16
C LEU A 37 19.84 17.42 -2.10
N SER A 38 20.45 17.02 -0.99
CA SER A 38 21.90 17.03 -0.79
C SER A 38 22.42 15.59 -0.72
N LEU A 39 23.43 15.29 -1.54
CA LEU A 39 24.09 13.99 -1.62
C LEU A 39 25.58 14.16 -1.29
N ASP A 40 26.08 13.35 -0.36
CA ASP A 40 27.50 13.17 -0.11
C ASP A 40 28.02 12.09 -1.06
N ILE A 41 28.69 12.51 -2.14
CA ILE A 41 29.06 11.64 -3.25
C ILE A 41 30.44 11.98 -3.76
N ALA A 42 31.15 10.95 -4.23
CA ALA A 42 32.33 11.18 -5.08
C ALA A 42 31.88 11.74 -6.44
N ASP A 43 32.63 12.69 -7.03
CA ASP A 43 32.31 13.35 -8.31
C ASP A 43 31.90 12.39 -9.44
N GLN A 44 32.50 11.19 -9.47
CA GLN A 44 32.20 10.17 -10.48
C GLN A 44 30.83 9.50 -10.29
N ALA A 45 30.27 9.50 -9.08
CA ALA A 45 28.93 8.99 -8.80
C ALA A 45 27.84 9.94 -9.31
N ALA A 46 28.07 11.27 -9.30
CA ALA A 46 27.15 12.27 -9.82
C ALA A 46 26.83 12.04 -11.30
N THR A 47 27.87 11.73 -12.09
CA THR A 47 27.75 11.46 -13.53
C THR A 47 26.97 10.16 -13.79
N ARG A 48 27.16 9.13 -12.95
CA ARG A 48 26.42 7.84 -13.05
C ARG A 48 24.94 8.00 -12.75
N LEU A 49 24.59 8.81 -11.77
CA LEU A 49 23.20 9.12 -11.42
C LEU A 49 22.52 10.00 -12.48
N GLY A 50 23.27 10.52 -13.46
CA GLY A 50 22.73 11.36 -14.53
C GLY A 50 22.19 12.70 -14.02
N LEU A 51 22.66 13.15 -12.87
CA LEU A 51 22.12 14.34 -12.21
C LEU A 51 22.93 15.58 -12.57
N GLY A 52 22.25 16.59 -13.12
CA GLY A 52 22.81 17.93 -13.34
C GLY A 52 22.92 18.73 -12.04
N LEU A 53 23.66 18.20 -11.05
CA LEU A 53 23.79 18.80 -9.71
C LEU A 53 24.87 19.87 -9.66
N GLU A 54 24.68 20.82 -8.76
CA GLU A 54 25.76 21.69 -8.34
C GLU A 54 26.65 20.95 -7.33
N VAL A 55 27.94 20.83 -7.62
CA VAL A 55 28.91 20.14 -6.74
C VAL A 55 29.74 21.17 -5.97
N ARG A 56 29.78 21.04 -4.64
CA ARG A 56 30.57 21.87 -3.73
C ARG A 56 31.13 21.01 -2.60
N ASP A 57 32.45 21.04 -2.41
CA ASP A 57 33.15 20.37 -1.29
C ASP A 57 32.79 18.87 -1.10
N GLY A 58 32.67 18.11 -2.20
CA GLY A 58 32.31 16.69 -2.16
C GLY A 58 30.82 16.42 -1.91
N ARG A 59 29.99 17.46 -1.91
CA ARG A 59 28.54 17.35 -1.86
C ARG A 59 27.92 17.80 -3.17
N ALA A 60 26.93 17.08 -3.64
CA ALA A 60 26.15 17.46 -4.80
C ALA A 60 24.74 17.85 -4.36
N ILE A 61 24.26 19.01 -4.82
CA ILE A 61 22.98 19.58 -4.42
C ILE A 61 22.08 19.71 -5.65
N ALA A 62 20.88 19.14 -5.55
CA ALA A 62 19.79 19.33 -6.51
C ALA A 62 18.87 20.43 -5.98
N HIS A 63 18.77 21.55 -6.70
CA HIS A 63 17.83 22.62 -6.35
C HIS A 63 16.42 22.20 -6.72
N VAL A 64 15.51 22.20 -5.75
CA VAL A 64 14.12 21.79 -5.95
C VAL A 64 13.21 22.79 -5.26
N GLU A 65 12.53 23.59 -6.08
CA GLU A 65 11.77 24.76 -5.60
C GLU A 65 10.36 24.38 -5.12
N ASP A 66 9.71 23.43 -5.80
CA ASP A 66 8.31 23.05 -5.58
C ASP A 66 8.06 21.54 -5.75
N ALA A 67 6.81 21.11 -5.52
CA ALA A 67 6.45 19.70 -5.64
C ALA A 67 6.55 19.16 -7.07
N ALA A 68 6.35 20.00 -8.08
CA ALA A 68 6.43 19.59 -9.48
C ALA A 68 7.88 19.28 -9.88
N ALA A 69 8.81 20.14 -9.49
CA ALA A 69 10.24 19.92 -9.67
C ALA A 69 10.73 18.68 -8.92
N ALA A 70 10.24 18.46 -7.69
CA ALA A 70 10.60 17.26 -6.92
C ALA A 70 10.15 15.98 -7.63
N ARG A 71 8.95 16.00 -8.21
CA ARG A 71 8.42 14.85 -8.97
C ARG A 71 9.17 14.60 -10.27
N ALA A 72 9.51 15.66 -11.00
CA ALA A 72 10.32 15.55 -12.21
C ALA A 72 11.72 15.00 -11.91
N LEU A 73 12.35 15.45 -10.83
CA LEU A 73 13.64 14.92 -10.38
C LEU A 73 13.55 13.44 -10.04
N ALA A 74 12.50 13.04 -9.34
CA ALA A 74 12.30 11.64 -8.99
C ALA A 74 12.09 10.77 -10.24
N GLN A 75 11.23 11.22 -11.17
CA GLN A 75 11.03 10.54 -12.46
C GLN A 75 12.32 10.41 -13.28
N HIS A 76 13.13 11.47 -13.33
CA HIS A 76 14.43 11.46 -14.01
C HIS A 76 15.39 10.44 -13.40
N LEU A 77 15.33 10.27 -12.08
CA LEU A 77 16.13 9.29 -11.34
C LEU A 77 15.54 7.87 -11.35
N GLY A 78 14.40 7.66 -12.00
CA GLY A 78 13.68 6.39 -11.94
C GLY A 78 13.15 6.05 -10.54
N VAL A 79 13.08 7.04 -9.64
CA VAL A 79 12.46 6.92 -8.32
C VAL A 79 11.03 7.46 -8.46
N PRO A 80 9.98 6.64 -8.30
CA PRO A 80 8.62 7.14 -8.35
C PRO A 80 8.43 8.28 -7.33
N ALA A 81 7.95 9.43 -7.79
CA ALA A 81 7.87 10.64 -6.99
C ALA A 81 6.89 10.57 -5.81
N SER A 82 5.93 9.66 -5.88
CA SER A 82 5.23 9.17 -4.70
C SER A 82 5.87 7.85 -4.31
N LEU A 83 6.52 7.78 -3.14
CA LEU A 83 6.51 6.50 -2.44
C LEU A 83 5.05 6.17 -2.27
N ARG A 84 4.62 5.10 -2.93
CA ARG A 84 3.28 4.59 -2.75
C ARG A 84 3.26 3.81 -1.44
N ALA A 85 3.56 4.50 -0.35
CA ALA A 85 3.77 3.95 0.97
C ALA A 85 3.05 4.80 2.03
N ALA A 86 2.64 4.15 3.12
CA ALA A 86 1.95 4.81 4.21
C ALA A 86 2.19 4.06 5.53
N SER A 87 2.13 4.79 6.64
CA SER A 87 2.08 4.23 7.99
C SER A 87 0.82 4.70 8.70
N VAL A 88 0.11 3.77 9.32
CA VAL A 88 -1.13 4.01 10.06
C VAL A 88 -0.95 3.52 11.49
N ARG A 89 -1.28 4.38 12.46
CA ARG A 89 -1.45 4.01 13.86
C ARG A 89 -2.92 4.18 14.22
N ARG A 90 -3.55 3.15 14.78
CA ARG A 90 -4.95 3.17 15.19
C ARG A 90 -5.05 2.54 16.57
N THR A 91 -5.54 3.29 17.55
CA THR A 91 -5.65 2.83 18.93
C THR A 91 -7.06 3.11 19.46
N THR A 92 -7.69 2.09 20.01
CA THR A 92 -8.99 2.14 20.70
C THR A 92 -8.84 1.55 22.10
N LYS A 93 -9.95 1.22 22.76
CA LYS A 93 -9.91 0.45 24.02
C LYS A 93 -9.81 -1.06 23.79
N GLU A 94 -10.07 -1.50 22.56
CA GLU A 94 -10.14 -2.91 22.15
C GLU A 94 -8.85 -3.31 21.41
N THR A 95 -8.25 -2.40 20.65
CA THR A 95 -7.07 -2.67 19.82
C THR A 95 -6.03 -1.54 19.82
N ASP A 96 -4.75 -1.87 19.69
CA ASP A 96 -3.65 -0.95 19.33
C ASP A 96 -2.88 -1.51 18.13
N ILE A 97 -2.94 -0.78 17.01
CA ILE A 97 -2.45 -1.22 15.71
C ILE A 97 -1.39 -0.26 15.19
N ALA A 98 -0.25 -0.82 14.79
CA ALA A 98 0.75 -0.17 13.95
C ALA A 98 0.86 -0.93 12.62
N LEU A 99 0.64 -0.22 11.51
CA LEU A 99 0.64 -0.79 10.18
C LEU A 99 1.47 0.08 9.23
N ALA A 100 2.29 -0.55 8.40
CA ALA A 100 3.05 0.10 7.33
C ALA A 100 2.87 -0.65 6.00
N ILE A 101 2.68 0.09 4.92
CA ILE A 101 2.48 -0.44 3.57
C ILE A 101 3.45 0.24 2.62
N ASP A 102 3.97 -0.52 1.66
CA ASP A 102 4.66 -0.05 0.47
C ASP A 102 4.10 -0.78 -0.77
N LEU A 103 3.36 -0.10 -1.62
CA LEU A 103 2.77 -0.66 -2.85
C LEU A 103 3.81 -1.05 -3.90
N ASP A 104 5.06 -0.62 -3.74
CA ASP A 104 6.22 -0.97 -4.57
C ASP A 104 7.21 -1.90 -3.82
N GLY A 105 6.92 -2.23 -2.56
CA GLY A 105 7.75 -3.10 -1.74
C GLY A 105 7.42 -4.58 -1.91
N GLU A 106 8.16 -5.43 -1.19
CA GLU A 106 7.90 -6.86 -1.13
C GLU A 106 8.00 -7.37 0.32
N GLY A 107 7.38 -8.51 0.57
CA GLY A 107 7.44 -9.20 1.85
C GLY A 107 6.34 -8.77 2.83
N ALA A 108 6.13 -9.60 3.84
CA ALA A 108 5.15 -9.37 4.88
C ALA A 108 5.73 -9.71 6.25
N SER A 109 5.41 -8.91 7.25
CA SER A 109 5.66 -9.19 8.66
C SER A 109 4.39 -8.85 9.43
N VAL A 110 3.61 -9.87 9.79
CA VAL A 110 2.27 -9.70 10.35
C VAL A 110 2.18 -10.40 11.69
N SER A 111 1.69 -9.69 12.70
CA SER A 111 1.40 -10.22 14.03
C SER A 111 0.14 -9.55 14.56
N THR A 112 -1.00 -10.24 14.44
CA THR A 112 -2.30 -9.74 14.93
C THR A 112 -2.81 -10.45 16.18
N GLY A 113 -2.20 -11.59 16.53
CA GLY A 113 -2.74 -12.48 17.56
C GLY A 113 -3.80 -13.47 17.05
N VAL A 114 -4.20 -13.37 15.78
CA VAL A 114 -5.07 -14.33 15.09
C VAL A 114 -4.27 -14.96 13.94
N HIS A 115 -3.71 -16.13 14.16
CA HIS A 115 -2.71 -16.76 13.28
C HIS A 115 -3.22 -17.07 11.88
N PHE A 116 -4.46 -17.53 11.74
CA PHE A 116 -5.02 -17.74 10.40
C PHE A 116 -5.22 -16.41 9.66
N PHE A 117 -5.55 -15.33 10.38
CA PHE A 117 -5.65 -14.00 9.78
C PHE A 117 -4.28 -13.43 9.39
N ASP A 118 -3.24 -13.68 10.20
CA ASP A 118 -1.86 -13.33 9.86
C ASP A 118 -1.49 -13.94 8.50
N HIS A 119 -1.76 -15.24 8.34
CA HIS A 119 -1.56 -15.95 7.08
C HIS A 119 -2.36 -15.34 5.91
N MET A 120 -3.60 -14.91 6.14
CA MET A 120 -4.43 -14.26 5.12
C MET A 120 -3.88 -12.89 4.68
N LEU A 121 -3.36 -12.08 5.61
CA LEU A 121 -2.71 -10.81 5.29
C LEU A 121 -1.39 -11.01 4.51
N GLU A 122 -0.63 -12.06 4.85
CA GLU A 122 0.53 -12.47 4.05
C GLU A 122 0.14 -12.86 2.63
N GLN A 123 -1.00 -13.56 2.43
CA GLN A 123 -1.51 -13.85 1.09
C GLN A 123 -1.83 -12.57 0.31
N ILE A 124 -2.44 -11.56 0.94
CA ILE A 124 -2.67 -10.26 0.29
C ILE A 124 -1.33 -9.68 -0.17
N ALA A 125 -0.37 -9.54 0.74
CA ALA A 125 0.92 -8.92 0.43
C ALA A 125 1.66 -9.66 -0.71
N ARG A 126 1.74 -10.98 -0.61
CA ARG A 126 2.38 -11.87 -1.60
C ARG A 126 1.75 -11.73 -2.99
N HIS A 127 0.42 -11.77 -3.06
CA HIS A 127 -0.30 -11.80 -4.32
C HIS A 127 -0.50 -10.40 -4.94
N ALA A 128 -0.57 -9.37 -4.10
CA ALA A 128 -0.54 -7.97 -4.51
C ALA A 128 0.85 -7.53 -4.99
N GLY A 129 1.92 -8.13 -4.46
CA GLY A 129 3.28 -7.69 -4.71
C GLY A 129 3.56 -6.36 -4.02
N ILE A 130 3.23 -6.30 -2.73
CA ILE A 130 3.42 -5.12 -1.87
C ILE A 130 4.20 -5.52 -0.61
N GLY A 131 4.85 -4.55 0.02
CA GLY A 131 5.39 -4.65 1.37
C GLY A 131 4.29 -4.38 2.40
N LEU A 132 4.17 -5.24 3.42
CA LEU A 132 3.19 -5.09 4.49
C LEU A 132 3.80 -5.41 5.86
N GLN A 133 3.69 -4.48 6.80
CA GLN A 133 4.03 -4.71 8.21
C GLN A 133 2.81 -4.42 9.06
N VAL A 134 2.45 -5.35 9.95
CA VAL A 134 1.32 -5.20 10.86
C VAL A 134 1.70 -5.72 12.24
N SER A 135 1.50 -4.89 13.24
CA SER A 135 1.51 -5.26 14.65
C SER A 135 0.19 -4.84 15.26
N CYS A 136 -0.52 -5.77 15.89
CA CYS A 136 -1.73 -5.47 16.64
C CYS A 136 -1.67 -6.14 18.01
N GLU A 137 -1.97 -5.36 19.05
CA GLU A 137 -2.39 -5.87 20.35
C GLU A 137 -3.91 -5.70 20.42
N GLY A 138 -4.65 -6.79 20.47
CA GLY A 138 -6.11 -6.77 20.48
C GLY A 138 -6.69 -7.67 21.58
N ASP A 139 -7.97 -7.51 21.86
CA ASP A 139 -8.73 -8.25 22.86
C ASP A 139 -9.19 -9.65 22.40
N VAL A 140 -8.27 -10.41 21.80
CA VAL A 140 -8.51 -11.74 21.20
C VAL A 140 -9.05 -12.78 22.20
N GLU A 141 -8.92 -12.54 23.50
CA GLU A 141 -9.49 -13.35 24.57
C GLU A 141 -11.01 -13.18 24.73
N VAL A 142 -11.57 -12.08 24.23
CA VAL A 142 -13.02 -11.86 24.11
C VAL A 142 -13.51 -12.60 22.87
N ASP A 143 -13.07 -12.14 21.69
CA ASP A 143 -13.16 -12.81 20.41
C ASP A 143 -12.20 -12.15 19.39
N ALA A 144 -12.13 -12.68 18.17
CA ALA A 144 -11.26 -12.14 17.12
C ALA A 144 -11.84 -10.92 16.37
N HIS A 145 -13.07 -10.49 16.69
CA HIS A 145 -13.85 -9.56 15.87
C HIS A 145 -13.18 -8.20 15.76
N HIS A 146 -12.94 -7.53 16.89
CA HIS A 146 -12.38 -6.17 16.91
C HIS A 146 -10.99 -6.14 16.26
N THR A 147 -10.18 -7.17 16.51
CA THR A 147 -8.84 -7.30 15.93
C THR A 147 -8.88 -7.39 14.41
N ILE A 148 -9.68 -8.29 13.85
CA ILE A 148 -9.78 -8.45 12.39
C ILE A 148 -10.39 -7.20 11.75
N GLU A 149 -11.48 -6.66 12.31
CA GLU A 149 -12.13 -5.45 11.80
C GLU A 149 -11.15 -4.27 11.78
N ASP A 150 -10.51 -3.98 12.90
CA ASP A 150 -9.71 -2.77 13.07
C ASP A 150 -8.41 -2.83 12.26
N VAL A 151 -7.79 -4.01 12.13
CA VAL A 151 -6.65 -4.22 11.24
C VAL A 151 -7.07 -4.03 9.78
N CYS A 152 -8.24 -4.51 9.37
CA CYS A 152 -8.77 -4.29 8.03
C CYS A 152 -9.11 -2.81 7.76
N LEU A 153 -9.64 -2.08 8.75
CA LEU A 153 -9.84 -0.63 8.67
C LEU A 153 -8.50 0.10 8.49
N ALA A 154 -7.47 -0.28 9.27
CA ALA A 154 -6.13 0.29 9.15
C ALA A 154 -5.46 -0.03 7.81
N LEU A 155 -5.63 -1.26 7.30
CA LEU A 155 -5.14 -1.70 5.99
C LEU A 155 -5.78 -0.88 4.87
N GLY A 156 -7.10 -0.72 4.86
CA GLY A 156 -7.79 0.09 3.85
C GLY A 156 -7.36 1.57 3.91
N ASP A 157 -7.15 2.13 5.10
CA ASP A 157 -6.66 3.50 5.24
C ASP A 157 -5.22 3.66 4.74
N GLY A 158 -4.34 2.71 5.09
CA GLY A 158 -2.96 2.69 4.62
C GLY A 158 -2.86 2.57 3.10
N LEU A 159 -3.64 1.66 2.49
CA LEU A 159 -3.75 1.53 1.04
C LEU A 159 -4.22 2.84 0.39
N ARG A 160 -5.24 3.50 0.95
CA ARG A 160 -5.75 4.78 0.45
C ARG A 160 -4.70 5.88 0.50
N GLN A 161 -3.99 6.00 1.61
CA GLN A 161 -2.93 6.99 1.78
C GLN A 161 -1.77 6.72 0.80
N ALA A 162 -1.36 5.46 0.66
CA ALA A 162 -0.31 5.03 -0.25
C ALA A 162 -0.66 5.24 -1.73
N LEU A 163 -1.95 5.15 -2.10
CA LEU A 163 -2.43 5.42 -3.46
C LEU A 163 -2.40 6.90 -3.86
N GLY A 164 -2.34 7.83 -2.90
CA GLY A 164 -2.27 9.26 -3.16
C GLY A 164 -3.40 9.78 -4.05
N ASP A 165 -3.04 10.49 -5.13
CA ASP A 165 -3.99 11.06 -6.09
C ASP A 165 -4.48 10.07 -7.17
N LYS A 166 -4.05 8.79 -7.07
CA LYS A 166 -4.45 7.69 -7.95
C LYS A 166 -4.16 7.93 -9.44
N ARG A 167 -3.24 8.84 -9.76
CA ARG A 167 -2.84 9.04 -11.15
C ARG A 167 -1.98 7.87 -11.61
N GLY A 168 -2.19 7.47 -12.86
CA GLY A 168 -1.41 6.45 -13.53
C GLY A 168 -1.74 5.01 -13.16
N ILE A 169 -2.57 4.76 -12.14
CA ILE A 169 -2.90 3.40 -11.73
C ILE A 169 -3.91 2.74 -12.70
N GLY A 170 -3.88 1.41 -12.79
CA GLY A 170 -4.85 0.64 -13.57
C GLY A 170 -6.30 0.79 -13.10
N ARG A 171 -6.50 1.23 -11.84
CA ARG A 171 -7.77 1.52 -11.13
C ARG A 171 -8.68 0.32 -10.90
N PHE A 172 -8.80 -0.55 -11.89
CA PHE A 172 -9.63 -1.75 -11.87
C PHE A 172 -8.77 -2.99 -11.76
N GLY A 173 -9.30 -4.01 -11.09
CA GLY A 173 -8.65 -5.30 -11.01
C GLY A 173 -9.64 -6.43 -10.83
N PHE A 174 -9.29 -7.60 -11.35
CA PHE A 174 -10.14 -8.79 -11.33
C PHE A 174 -9.31 -10.07 -11.19
N ALA A 175 -9.80 -11.04 -10.42
CA ALA A 175 -9.14 -12.33 -10.22
C ALA A 175 -10.13 -13.51 -10.35
N LEU A 176 -9.61 -14.68 -10.72
CA LEU A 176 -10.34 -15.90 -11.11
C LEU A 176 -9.66 -17.15 -10.44
N PRO A 177 -10.23 -18.38 -10.52
CA PRO A 177 -10.27 -19.41 -9.45
C PRO A 177 -8.94 -20.01 -8.95
N MET A 178 -9.01 -20.78 -7.85
CA MET A 178 -7.92 -21.56 -7.24
C MET A 178 -8.39 -22.99 -6.86
N ASP A 179 -7.75 -24.01 -7.42
CA ASP A 179 -8.00 -25.44 -7.14
C ASP A 179 -9.48 -25.85 -7.34
N GLU A 180 -10.08 -26.56 -6.37
CA GLU A 180 -11.50 -26.95 -6.43
C GLU A 180 -12.46 -25.79 -6.11
N THR A 181 -11.91 -24.67 -5.66
CA THR A 181 -12.66 -23.51 -5.20
C THR A 181 -12.61 -22.39 -6.25
N ARG A 182 -13.75 -21.76 -6.54
CA ARG A 182 -13.81 -20.52 -7.31
C ARG A 182 -13.97 -19.34 -6.34
N ALA A 183 -12.95 -18.50 -6.25
CA ALA A 183 -13.08 -17.15 -5.70
C ALA A 183 -12.85 -16.12 -6.81
N SER A 184 -13.73 -15.13 -6.89
CA SER A 184 -13.61 -14.00 -7.81
C SER A 184 -13.66 -12.71 -7.01
N VAL A 185 -12.73 -11.80 -7.29
CA VAL A 185 -12.70 -10.48 -6.66
C VAL A 185 -12.62 -9.41 -7.75
N TRP A 186 -13.46 -8.39 -7.63
CA TRP A 186 -13.41 -7.20 -8.49
C TRP A 186 -13.21 -5.95 -7.63
N ILE A 187 -12.28 -5.09 -8.05
CA ILE A 187 -11.94 -3.84 -7.36
C ILE A 187 -12.10 -2.67 -8.34
N ASP A 188 -12.74 -1.60 -7.89
CA ASP A 188 -12.66 -0.25 -8.49
C ASP A 188 -12.15 0.71 -7.41
N LEU A 189 -10.96 1.27 -7.60
CA LEU A 189 -10.32 2.27 -6.71
C LEU A 189 -10.97 3.66 -6.87
N SER A 190 -12.29 3.68 -6.71
CA SER A 190 -13.20 4.69 -7.24
C SER A 190 -13.35 5.95 -6.40
N GLY A 191 -12.84 5.92 -5.17
CA GLY A 191 -13.13 6.92 -4.13
C GLY A 191 -14.49 6.72 -3.46
N ARG A 192 -15.25 5.68 -3.81
CA ARG A 192 -16.58 5.39 -3.28
C ARG A 192 -16.59 4.00 -2.63
N PRO A 193 -16.81 3.91 -1.31
CA PRO A 193 -16.90 2.62 -0.63
C PRO A 193 -18.17 1.90 -1.05
N TYR A 194 -18.02 0.64 -1.46
CA TYR A 194 -19.13 -0.26 -1.72
C TYR A 194 -18.64 -1.69 -1.58
N PHE A 195 -19.37 -2.54 -0.86
CA PHE A 195 -18.99 -3.93 -0.66
C PHE A 195 -20.16 -4.86 -0.98
N ARG A 196 -19.85 -5.94 -1.70
CA ARG A 196 -20.78 -7.06 -1.95
C ARG A 196 -20.04 -8.38 -1.81
N PHE A 197 -20.69 -9.33 -1.12
CA PHE A 197 -20.24 -10.70 -0.97
C PHE A 197 -21.33 -11.64 -1.49
N ASP A 198 -20.99 -12.54 -2.41
CA ASP A 198 -21.88 -13.56 -2.95
C ASP A 198 -21.28 -14.95 -2.68
N GLY A 199 -22.06 -15.85 -2.07
CA GLY A 199 -21.63 -17.20 -1.69
C GLY A 199 -21.76 -17.48 -0.20
N SER A 200 -21.38 -18.69 0.20
CA SER A 200 -21.43 -19.15 1.59
C SER A 200 -20.14 -19.87 1.97
N ILE A 201 -19.65 -19.63 3.18
CA ILE A 201 -18.48 -20.34 3.74
C ILE A 201 -19.01 -21.31 4.81
N PRO A 202 -18.80 -22.63 4.67
CA PRO A 202 -19.32 -23.60 5.63
C PRO A 202 -18.53 -23.59 6.94
N GLY A 203 -19.16 -24.09 8.01
CA GLY A 203 -18.56 -24.17 9.34
C GLY A 203 -18.64 -22.86 10.13
N GLU A 204 -18.05 -22.85 11.33
CA GLU A 204 -18.05 -21.69 12.22
C GLU A 204 -16.68 -21.00 12.26
N ARG A 205 -15.59 -21.77 12.15
CA ARG A 205 -14.22 -21.27 12.24
C ARG A 205 -13.25 -22.08 11.38
N VAL A 206 -12.14 -21.44 11.00
CA VAL A 206 -10.93 -22.09 10.46
C VAL A 206 -9.77 -21.75 11.39
N GLY A 207 -9.30 -22.74 12.16
CA GLY A 207 -8.31 -22.49 13.21
C GLY A 207 -8.84 -21.49 14.24
N ASP A 208 -8.16 -20.37 14.38
CA ASP A 208 -8.56 -19.28 15.28
C ASP A 208 -9.47 -18.21 14.63
N PHE A 209 -9.76 -18.31 13.34
CA PHE A 209 -10.53 -17.33 12.57
C PHE A 209 -12.02 -17.70 12.44
N PRO A 210 -12.96 -16.87 12.92
CA PRO A 210 -14.39 -17.06 12.67
C PRO A 210 -14.76 -16.82 11.21
N VAL A 211 -15.47 -17.75 10.56
CA VAL A 211 -15.72 -17.67 9.11
C VAL A 211 -16.52 -16.43 8.69
N GLU A 212 -17.37 -15.92 9.59
CA GLU A 212 -18.14 -14.69 9.38
C GLU A 212 -17.25 -13.44 9.25
N MET A 213 -16.02 -13.50 9.76
CA MET A 213 -15.07 -12.40 9.64
C MET A 213 -14.45 -12.28 8.25
N ALA A 214 -14.56 -13.29 7.38
CA ALA A 214 -14.08 -13.20 6.01
C ALA A 214 -14.80 -12.10 5.20
N PRO A 215 -16.14 -12.09 5.07
CA PRO A 215 -16.83 -10.97 4.43
C PRO A 215 -16.67 -9.66 5.21
N HIS A 216 -16.56 -9.71 6.55
CA HIS A 216 -16.36 -8.50 7.36
C HIS A 216 -15.02 -7.82 7.06
N ALA A 217 -13.93 -8.60 6.92
CA ALA A 217 -12.62 -8.10 6.58
C ALA A 217 -12.62 -7.28 5.27
N PHE A 218 -13.22 -7.83 4.20
CA PHE A 218 -13.31 -7.13 2.92
C PHE A 218 -14.22 -5.91 2.97
N ARG A 219 -15.31 -5.94 3.75
CA ARG A 219 -16.17 -4.78 4.00
C ARG A 219 -15.36 -3.64 4.64
N SER A 220 -14.67 -3.93 5.74
CA SER A 220 -13.86 -2.96 6.48
C SER A 220 -12.75 -2.36 5.61
N ILE A 221 -12.06 -3.17 4.80
CA ILE A 221 -11.08 -2.68 3.82
C ILE A 221 -11.75 -1.72 2.82
N SER A 222 -12.87 -2.10 2.22
CA SER A 222 -13.61 -1.26 1.25
C SER A 222 -13.97 0.12 1.83
N GLU A 223 -14.41 0.16 3.08
CA GLU A 223 -14.88 1.37 3.75
C GLU A 223 -13.80 2.43 3.93
N THR A 224 -12.61 2.05 4.37
CA THR A 224 -11.49 2.98 4.60
C THR A 224 -10.62 3.18 3.36
N LEU A 225 -10.53 2.17 2.48
CA LEU A 225 -9.90 2.31 1.16
C LEU A 225 -10.69 3.26 0.24
N LYS A 226 -11.99 3.43 0.50
CA LYS A 226 -12.92 4.14 -0.38
C LYS A 226 -12.92 3.51 -1.78
N ALA A 227 -13.05 2.19 -1.83
CA ALA A 227 -13.11 1.42 -3.05
C ALA A 227 -14.40 0.61 -3.13
N SER A 228 -14.79 0.28 -4.35
CA SER A 228 -15.87 -0.68 -4.58
C SER A 228 -15.23 -2.07 -4.72
N ILE A 229 -15.61 -3.01 -3.85
CA ILE A 229 -15.06 -4.36 -3.77
C ILE A 229 -16.22 -5.36 -3.86
N HIS A 230 -16.14 -6.28 -4.81
CA HIS A 230 -17.07 -7.40 -4.94
C HIS A 230 -16.28 -8.70 -4.75
N VAL A 231 -16.82 -9.62 -3.96
CA VAL A 231 -16.23 -10.92 -3.69
C VAL A 231 -17.28 -12.00 -3.94
N GLU A 232 -16.94 -12.99 -4.75
CA GLU A 232 -17.75 -14.20 -4.96
C GLU A 232 -16.93 -15.42 -4.55
N VAL A 233 -17.56 -16.37 -3.84
CA VAL A 233 -16.95 -17.66 -3.49
C VAL A 233 -17.89 -18.84 -3.76
N ASP A 234 -17.33 -19.94 -4.28
CA ASP A 234 -18.03 -21.18 -4.60
C ASP A 234 -17.08 -22.38 -4.39
N GLY A 235 -17.48 -23.36 -3.58
CA GLY A 235 -16.63 -24.48 -3.17
C GLY A 235 -17.09 -25.12 -1.86
N GLU A 236 -16.33 -26.10 -1.37
CA GLU A 236 -16.74 -26.96 -0.24
C GLU A 236 -15.91 -26.76 1.03
N ASN A 237 -14.64 -26.38 0.90
CA ASN A 237 -13.72 -26.28 2.02
C ASN A 237 -13.57 -24.83 2.50
N ALA A 238 -13.88 -24.57 3.77
CA ALA A 238 -13.85 -23.23 4.35
C ALA A 238 -12.46 -22.56 4.29
N HIS A 239 -11.38 -23.32 4.53
CA HIS A 239 -10.01 -22.82 4.42
C HIS A 239 -9.73 -22.40 2.98
N HIS A 240 -10.02 -23.26 2.01
CA HIS A 240 -9.75 -22.98 0.61
C HIS A 240 -10.59 -21.79 0.10
N LEU A 241 -11.86 -21.68 0.51
CA LEU A 241 -12.73 -20.53 0.21
C LEU A 241 -12.15 -19.21 0.69
N ILE A 242 -11.74 -19.14 1.96
CA ILE A 242 -11.19 -17.92 2.54
C ILE A 242 -9.84 -17.60 1.90
N GLU A 243 -8.91 -18.55 1.85
CA GLU A 243 -7.58 -18.32 1.29
C GLU A 243 -7.66 -17.91 -0.19
N SER A 244 -8.53 -18.55 -0.97
CA SER A 244 -8.78 -18.20 -2.38
C SER A 244 -9.29 -16.77 -2.52
N ALA A 245 -10.22 -16.32 -1.66
CA ALA A 245 -10.72 -14.95 -1.67
C ALA A 245 -9.61 -13.92 -1.34
N PHE A 246 -8.77 -14.18 -0.35
CA PHE A 246 -7.67 -13.27 0.01
C PHE A 246 -6.57 -13.23 -1.06
N LYS A 247 -6.23 -14.36 -1.67
CA LYS A 247 -5.31 -14.41 -2.83
C LYS A 247 -5.89 -13.69 -4.03
N ALA A 248 -7.17 -13.89 -4.34
CA ALA A 248 -7.88 -13.23 -5.42
C ALA A 248 -7.93 -11.71 -5.20
N PHE A 249 -8.17 -11.26 -3.96
CA PHE A 249 -8.09 -9.86 -3.59
C PHE A 249 -6.69 -9.29 -3.84
N GLY A 250 -5.63 -9.97 -3.38
CA GLY A 250 -4.25 -9.56 -3.66
C GLY A 250 -3.97 -9.45 -5.17
N ARG A 251 -4.40 -10.43 -5.97
CA ARG A 251 -4.23 -10.42 -7.43
C ARG A 251 -5.00 -9.30 -8.12
N ALA A 252 -6.25 -9.05 -7.72
CA ALA A 252 -7.04 -7.94 -8.23
C ALA A 252 -6.42 -6.60 -7.83
N LEU A 253 -5.97 -6.47 -6.58
CA LEU A 253 -5.30 -5.26 -6.10
C LEU A 253 -4.03 -4.98 -6.89
N ARG A 254 -3.21 -5.99 -7.18
CA ARG A 254 -1.99 -5.86 -8.02
C ARG A 254 -2.27 -5.20 -9.36
N GLN A 255 -3.37 -5.59 -10.02
CA GLN A 255 -3.78 -5.00 -11.28
C GLN A 255 -4.22 -3.55 -11.07
N ALA A 256 -5.10 -3.32 -10.09
CA ALA A 256 -5.68 -2.01 -9.82
C ALA A 256 -4.65 -0.95 -9.41
N ILE A 257 -3.59 -1.35 -8.70
CA ILE A 257 -2.53 -0.43 -8.25
C ILE A 257 -1.38 -0.30 -9.24
N ARG A 258 -1.31 -1.11 -10.31
CA ARG A 258 -0.18 -1.07 -11.24
C ARG A 258 -0.13 0.28 -11.94
N ILE A 259 1.06 0.88 -12.04
CA ILE A 259 1.27 2.08 -12.87
C ILE A 259 1.28 1.67 -14.36
N GLU A 260 0.38 2.27 -15.14
CA GLU A 260 0.22 2.06 -16.57
C GLU A 260 0.60 3.32 -17.37
N ASP A 261 0.29 4.52 -16.85
CA ASP A 261 0.61 5.81 -17.46
C ASP A 261 0.67 6.95 -16.41
N ASP A 262 0.54 8.22 -16.83
CA ASP A 262 0.50 9.41 -15.94
C ASP A 262 -0.90 10.06 -15.86
N ALA A 263 -1.91 9.48 -16.52
CA ALA A 263 -3.25 10.01 -16.63
C ALA A 263 -4.06 9.69 -15.37
N LEU A 264 -5.01 10.57 -15.02
CA LEU A 264 -6.01 10.20 -14.02
C LEU A 264 -7.01 9.24 -14.68
N PRO A 265 -7.23 8.02 -14.16
CA PRO A 265 -8.13 7.05 -14.78
C PRO A 265 -9.62 7.37 -14.47
N SER A 266 -10.06 8.60 -14.77
CA SER A 266 -11.40 9.10 -14.50
C SER A 266 -11.84 10.13 -15.53
N THR A 267 -12.98 9.88 -16.16
CA THR A 267 -13.63 10.83 -17.08
C THR A 267 -14.18 12.07 -16.37
N LYS A 268 -14.35 12.02 -15.04
CA LYS A 268 -14.83 13.16 -14.23
C LYS A 268 -13.70 14.13 -13.83
N GLY A 269 -12.45 13.76 -14.08
CA GLY A 269 -11.28 14.57 -13.67
C GLY A 269 -10.96 14.53 -12.17
N VAL A 270 -11.62 13.65 -11.39
CA VAL A 270 -11.37 13.45 -9.94
C VAL A 270 -11.70 12.00 -9.52
N LEU A 271 -11.02 11.50 -8.46
CA LEU A 271 -11.18 10.19 -7.79
C LEU A 271 -10.91 10.27 -6.28
#